data_AF-A0A7L9BSC3-F1
#
_entry.id   AF-A0A7L9BSC3-F1
#
_cell.length_a   1.000
_cell.length_b   1.000
_cell.length_c   1.000
_cell.angle_alpha   90.00
_cell.angle_beta   90.00
_cell.angle_gamma   90.00
#
_symmetry.space_group_name_H-M   'P 1'
#
loop_
_entity.id
_entity.type
_entity.pdbx_description
1 polymer ?
#
loop_
_entity_poly.entity_id
_entity_poly.type
_entity_poly.pdbx_seq_one_letter_code
_entity_poly.pdbx_strand_id
1 'polypeptide(L)'
;MRNGTTNRATGAGAGARAGGFTLVELLVAIGAVSIVAVGLAAIFQTITRTVTGGQRVSALTQYAATLETQLRDDFARMTREGFLVIRHQATTSPSGVAGMPAPGEQLPVLVHREDSNPRVRRVDEIMFIAQGDFRTAREPLNPEMVARSTYASIYYGHGLRPIQDNDPLRLRPNFNEDNARARAPWLGERSPTPGDVYPSQYAADWTLLRKATLLVQPGTSRQPVPGTGWPAGLTPRRDNVRDSDNQIMLQPAASSLFRRWSSFVHVRPVDVVRWDPPANRPPMLSSGLVDIATADPTELRAVVQSCNLWPEEVTRRADLFPPVGQPSPINGEFEQVQGDRRELNRMHAWMRNALPAQSSMKPQFDNSSGRWLDMPNAAEPAGARVRFEEYPPDYLGVITDNWPNAAFRGSRRADQTMLTQSRFVPRCSEFIVEWSFGETENLGNGVTRVKWYGTSEVQGGRIAFRRYDQRLYRPFEGRGGFAASHVVDPDLVYSSAIPQVGDPLTACFGWIDPTYRPPTAQQQQADPNAPQSVPWAWPKMVRITIAIVDDKDPSIEERLQFVLETPGTPAP
;
A
#
# COMPACT_ATOMS: atom_id res chain seq x y z
N MET A 1 -3.78 -78.12 15.36
CA MET A 1 -2.69 -77.92 16.35
C MET A 1 -2.99 -76.63 17.08
N ARG A 2 -3.13 -76.49 18.39
CA ARG A 2 -2.88 -77.35 19.56
C ARG A 2 -4.00 -77.09 20.57
N ASN A 3 -4.62 -78.17 21.05
CA ASN A 3 -5.49 -78.20 22.22
C ASN A 3 -4.67 -78.01 23.50
N GLY A 4 -5.28 -77.43 24.54
CA GLY A 4 -4.66 -77.22 25.84
C GLY A 4 -5.67 -76.96 26.95
N THR A 5 -6.45 -78.00 27.27
CA THR A 5 -7.00 -78.38 28.60
C THR A 5 -7.46 -77.31 29.60
N THR A 6 -8.76 -77.38 29.84
CA THR A 6 -9.53 -77.01 31.03
C THR A 6 -8.87 -77.30 32.38
N ASN A 7 -9.04 -76.37 33.33
CA ASN A 7 -9.20 -76.68 34.76
C ASN A 7 -10.38 -75.90 35.34
N ARG A 8 -11.32 -76.68 35.87
CA ARG A 8 -12.59 -76.27 36.48
C ARG A 8 -12.38 -76.28 37.99
N ALA A 9 -12.45 -75.12 38.63
CA ALA A 9 -12.56 -75.02 40.08
C ALA A 9 -13.91 -74.36 40.41
N THR A 10 -14.80 -75.19 40.92
CA THR A 10 -16.09 -74.84 41.52
C THR A 10 -15.86 -74.13 42.85
N GLY A 11 -16.11 -72.82 42.89
CA GLY A 11 -16.24 -72.03 44.11
C GLY A 11 -17.70 -71.65 44.32
N ALA A 12 -18.28 -72.18 45.39
CA ALA A 12 -19.67 -72.00 45.79
C ALA A 12 -19.94 -70.62 46.40
N GLY A 13 -21.10 -70.07 46.02
CA GLY A 13 -21.98 -69.16 46.75
C GLY A 13 -21.44 -68.26 47.87
N ALA A 14 -21.47 -66.95 47.60
CA ALA A 14 -21.89 -65.95 48.58
C ALA A 14 -22.75 -64.92 47.84
N GLY A 15 -24.07 -65.03 47.99
CA GLY A 15 -25.01 -63.99 47.55
C GLY A 15 -24.81 -62.75 48.41
N ALA A 16 -23.95 -61.84 47.95
CA ALA A 16 -23.82 -60.51 48.52
C ALA A 16 -25.16 -59.79 48.35
N ARG A 17 -25.88 -59.62 49.46
CA ARG A 17 -27.07 -58.76 49.51
C ARG A 17 -26.64 -57.35 49.08
N ALA A 18 -27.20 -56.85 48.00
CA ALA A 18 -27.06 -55.46 47.59
C ALA A 18 -27.62 -54.57 48.71
N GLY A 19 -26.74 -54.00 49.52
CA GLY A 19 -27.11 -52.95 50.46
C GLY A 19 -27.56 -51.72 49.67
N GLY A 20 -28.79 -51.28 49.90
CA GLY A 20 -29.27 -50.02 49.31
C GLY A 20 -28.42 -48.86 49.83
N PHE A 21 -27.92 -48.03 48.92
CA PHE A 21 -27.17 -46.82 49.25
C PHE A 21 -27.99 -45.90 50.17
N THR A 22 -27.36 -45.38 51.21
CA THR A 22 -27.99 -44.38 52.07
C THR A 22 -28.01 -43.02 51.36
N LEU A 23 -29.03 -42.20 51.62
CA LEU A 23 -29.19 -40.88 50.99
C LEU A 23 -27.99 -39.96 51.26
N VAL A 24 -27.32 -40.12 52.41
CA VAL A 24 -26.10 -39.39 52.76
C VAL A 24 -24.92 -39.79 51.87
N GLU A 25 -24.72 -41.08 51.60
CA GLU A 25 -23.67 -41.55 50.69
C GLU A 25 -23.89 -41.03 49.27
N LEU A 26 -25.14 -40.94 48.81
CA LEU A 26 -25.46 -40.38 47.50
C LEU A 26 -25.09 -38.88 47.43
N LEU A 27 -25.41 -38.10 48.45
CA LEU A 27 -25.05 -36.68 48.50
C LEU A 27 -23.54 -36.47 48.53
N VAL A 28 -22.81 -37.26 49.31
CA VAL A 28 -21.34 -37.20 49.36
C VAL A 28 -20.73 -37.60 48.01
N ALA A 29 -21.26 -38.63 47.36
CA ALA A 29 -20.81 -39.06 46.03
C ALA A 29 -21.04 -37.96 44.99
N ILE A 30 -22.22 -37.33 44.97
CA ILE A 30 -22.51 -36.21 44.06
C ILE A 30 -21.57 -35.03 44.33
N GLY A 31 -21.34 -34.68 45.59
CA GLY A 31 -20.41 -33.60 45.97
C GLY A 31 -18.98 -33.88 45.49
N ALA A 32 -18.48 -35.09 45.73
CA ALA A 32 -17.14 -35.50 45.30
C ALA A 32 -16.99 -35.49 43.77
N VAL A 33 -17.98 -36.05 43.04
CA VAL A 33 -17.99 -36.03 41.57
C VAL A 33 -18.04 -34.60 41.03
N SER A 34 -18.82 -33.72 41.67
CA SER A 34 -18.91 -32.31 41.26
C SER A 34 -17.57 -31.58 41.41
N ILE A 35 -16.85 -31.80 42.51
CA ILE A 35 -15.51 -31.20 42.73
C ILE A 35 -14.50 -31.72 41.70
N VAL A 36 -14.49 -33.03 41.44
CA VAL A 36 -13.60 -33.63 40.42
C VAL A 36 -13.93 -33.10 39.03
N ALA A 37 -15.21 -32.97 38.69
CA ALA A 37 -15.66 -32.43 37.41
C ALA A 37 -15.21 -30.98 37.21
N VAL A 38 -15.33 -30.12 38.24
CA VAL A 38 -14.83 -28.74 38.20
C VAL A 38 -13.30 -28.69 38.05
N GLY A 39 -12.56 -29.53 38.76
CA GLY A 39 -11.11 -29.63 38.63
C GLY A 39 -10.65 -30.06 37.24
N LEU A 40 -11.29 -31.09 36.66
CA LEU A 40 -11.02 -31.54 35.29
C LEU A 40 -11.36 -30.45 34.26
N ALA A 41 -12.50 -29.76 34.43
CA ALA A 41 -12.88 -28.65 33.57
C ALA A 41 -11.84 -27.52 33.58
N ALA A 42 -11.32 -27.14 34.75
CA ALA A 42 -10.27 -26.13 34.87
C ALA A 42 -8.97 -26.54 34.16
N ILE A 43 -8.55 -27.80 34.30
CA ILE A 43 -7.36 -28.32 33.62
C ILE A 43 -7.57 -28.32 32.11
N PHE A 44 -8.71 -28.79 31.61
CA PHE A 44 -9.01 -28.78 30.18
C PHE A 44 -9.09 -27.36 29.61
N GLN A 45 -9.63 -26.39 30.37
CA GLN A 45 -9.61 -24.98 29.97
C GLN A 45 -8.17 -24.46 29.86
N THR A 46 -7.30 -24.76 30.82
CA THR A 46 -5.89 -24.35 30.77
C THR A 46 -5.16 -24.99 29.60
N ILE A 47 -5.29 -26.30 29.40
CA ILE A 47 -4.67 -27.01 28.26
C ILE A 47 -5.17 -26.42 26.94
N THR A 48 -6.48 -26.18 26.82
CA THR A 48 -7.07 -25.59 25.60
C THR A 48 -6.48 -24.21 25.34
N ARG A 49 -6.42 -23.32 26.34
CA ARG A 49 -5.82 -21.99 26.22
C ARG A 49 -4.35 -22.06 25.79
N THR A 50 -3.57 -22.98 26.36
CA THR A 50 -2.17 -23.18 25.98
C THR A 50 -2.05 -23.70 24.55
N VAL A 51 -2.86 -24.67 24.13
CA VAL A 51 -2.85 -25.21 22.76
C VAL A 51 -3.28 -24.14 21.75
N THR A 52 -4.36 -23.40 22.02
CA THR A 52 -4.82 -22.31 21.13
C THR A 52 -3.80 -21.18 21.08
N GLY A 53 -3.15 -20.85 22.21
CA GLY A 53 -2.06 -19.89 22.27
C GLY A 53 -0.84 -20.34 21.47
N GLY A 54 -0.45 -21.61 21.58
CA GLY A 54 0.65 -22.17 20.80
C GLY A 54 0.37 -22.19 19.29
N GLN A 55 -0.84 -22.58 18.89
CA GLN A 55 -1.29 -22.52 17.49
C GLN A 55 -1.26 -21.08 16.94
N ARG A 56 -1.72 -20.11 17.73
CA ARG A 56 -1.69 -18.69 17.40
C ARG A 56 -0.27 -18.18 17.18
N VAL A 57 0.64 -18.43 18.13
CA VAL A 57 2.05 -18.00 18.02
C VAL A 57 2.73 -18.65 16.81
N SER A 58 2.45 -19.94 16.56
CA SER A 58 2.99 -20.64 15.38
C SER A 58 2.50 -20.04 14.07
N ALA A 59 1.19 -19.77 13.96
CA ALA A 59 0.61 -19.15 12.76
C ALA A 59 1.17 -17.74 12.54
N LEU A 60 1.28 -16.93 13.59
CA LEU A 60 1.86 -15.60 13.52
C LEU A 60 3.33 -15.64 13.10
N THR A 61 4.11 -16.60 13.61
CA THR A 61 5.54 -16.72 13.27
C THR A 61 5.74 -17.11 11.80
N GLN A 62 4.99 -18.09 11.30
CA GLN A 62 5.02 -18.48 9.88
C GLN A 62 4.61 -17.32 8.97
N TYR A 63 3.60 -16.57 9.43
CA TYR A 63 3.12 -15.40 8.73
C TYR A 63 4.18 -14.28 8.70
N ALA A 64 4.80 -13.97 9.84
CA ALA A 64 5.87 -13.00 9.95
C ALA A 64 7.06 -13.33 9.04
N ALA A 65 7.46 -14.60 8.95
CA ALA A 65 8.55 -15.04 8.07
C ALA A 65 8.22 -14.83 6.58
N THR A 66 6.96 -15.07 6.18
CA THR A 66 6.49 -14.83 4.80
C THR A 66 6.47 -13.34 4.48
N LEU A 67 5.99 -12.52 5.41
CA LEU A 67 6.01 -11.06 5.27
C LEU A 67 7.44 -10.52 5.16
N GLU A 68 8.33 -10.97 6.03
CA GLU A 68 9.73 -10.56 6.02
C GLU A 68 10.40 -10.91 4.70
N THR A 69 10.19 -12.14 4.20
CA THR A 69 10.76 -12.59 2.92
C THR A 69 10.28 -11.69 1.77
N GLN A 70 8.97 -11.46 1.67
CA GLN A 70 8.41 -10.61 0.61
C GLN A 70 8.91 -9.16 0.69
N LEU A 71 9.00 -8.60 1.91
CA LEU A 71 9.52 -7.24 2.12
C LEU A 71 11.01 -7.16 1.75
N ARG A 72 11.83 -8.11 2.22
CA ARG A 72 13.26 -8.15 1.88
C ARG A 72 13.50 -8.29 0.39
N ASP A 73 12.74 -9.15 -0.29
CA ASP A 73 12.86 -9.36 -1.73
C ASP A 73 12.53 -8.09 -2.53
N ASP A 74 11.51 -7.34 -2.12
CA ASP A 74 11.15 -6.09 -2.80
C ASP A 74 12.16 -4.99 -2.57
N PHE A 75 12.63 -4.82 -1.33
CA PHE A 75 13.62 -3.80 -0.99
C PHE A 75 14.98 -4.11 -1.61
N ALA A 76 15.37 -5.39 -1.71
CA ALA A 76 16.58 -5.80 -2.41
C ALA A 76 16.53 -5.49 -3.92
N ARG A 77 15.33 -5.43 -4.50
CA ARG A 77 15.09 -5.06 -5.90
C ARG A 77 14.85 -3.56 -6.12
N MET A 78 14.79 -2.77 -5.06
CA MET A 78 14.60 -1.32 -5.15
C MET A 78 15.71 -0.71 -6.01
N THR A 79 15.36 0.14 -6.98
CA THR A 79 16.33 0.77 -7.88
C THR A 79 16.32 2.28 -7.73
N ARG A 80 17.51 2.89 -7.85
CA ARG A 80 17.69 4.35 -7.92
C ARG A 80 17.35 4.94 -9.29
N GLU A 81 16.99 4.09 -10.25
CA GLU A 81 16.46 4.55 -11.53
C GLU A 81 15.05 5.11 -11.41
N GLY A 82 14.36 4.87 -10.29
CA GLY A 82 13.13 5.55 -9.91
C GLY A 82 13.30 6.47 -8.70
N PHE A 83 12.21 6.67 -7.98
CA PHE A 83 12.16 7.45 -6.74
C PHE A 83 11.47 6.66 -5.64
N LEU A 84 11.62 7.12 -4.39
CA LEU A 84 10.96 6.59 -3.21
C LEU A 84 10.10 7.68 -2.57
N VAL A 85 8.86 7.34 -2.22
CA VAL A 85 7.92 8.19 -1.50
C VAL A 85 7.46 7.46 -0.26
N ILE A 86 7.53 8.13 0.89
CA ILE A 86 6.98 7.64 2.16
C ILE A 86 6.01 8.69 2.68
N ARG A 87 4.73 8.34 2.77
CA ARG A 87 3.69 9.19 3.36
C ARG A 87 3.40 8.69 4.76
N HIS A 88 3.73 9.49 5.76
CA HIS A 88 3.32 9.28 7.14
C HIS A 88 1.95 9.91 7.36
N GLN A 89 0.99 9.12 7.82
CA GLN A 89 -0.38 9.58 7.98
C GLN A 89 -1.01 8.95 9.22
N ALA A 90 -1.68 9.79 10.00
CA ALA A 90 -2.57 9.35 11.06
C ALA A 90 -4.00 9.23 10.51
N THR A 91 -4.83 8.41 11.13
CA THR A 91 -6.28 8.40 10.90
C THR A 91 -6.83 9.79 11.13
N THR A 92 -7.58 10.32 10.15
CA THR A 92 -8.16 11.67 10.22
C THR A 92 -9.64 11.64 9.89
N SER A 93 -10.38 12.54 10.55
CA SER A 93 -11.81 12.69 10.35
C SER A 93 -12.06 13.30 8.97
N PRO A 94 -12.94 12.69 8.17
CA PRO A 94 -13.29 13.19 6.85
C PRO A 94 -14.35 14.26 6.84
N SER A 95 -15.13 14.34 7.90
CA SER A 95 -16.40 15.00 7.88
C SER A 95 -16.60 15.75 9.19
N GLY A 96 -17.23 16.92 9.11
CA GLY A 96 -17.65 17.69 10.28
C GLY A 96 -18.97 17.16 10.84
N VAL A 97 -19.20 15.84 10.73
CA VAL A 97 -20.43 15.21 11.22
C VAL A 97 -20.49 15.39 12.73
N ALA A 98 -21.67 15.72 13.25
CA ALA A 98 -21.88 15.95 14.68
C ALA A 98 -21.40 14.75 15.52
N GLY A 99 -20.52 15.00 16.49
CA GLY A 99 -19.92 13.97 17.33
C GLY A 99 -18.61 13.36 16.81
N MET A 100 -18.14 13.78 15.62
CA MET A 100 -16.79 13.47 15.11
C MET A 100 -15.87 14.69 15.21
N PRO A 101 -14.53 14.49 15.23
CA PRO A 101 -13.57 15.59 15.10
C PRO A 101 -13.79 16.39 13.80
N ALA A 102 -13.36 17.65 13.77
CA ALA A 102 -13.50 18.48 12.59
C ALA A 102 -12.74 17.87 11.38
N PRO A 103 -13.13 18.16 10.12
CA PRO A 103 -12.44 17.63 8.96
C PRO A 103 -10.93 17.86 9.01
N GLY A 104 -10.15 16.79 8.82
CA GLY A 104 -8.69 16.81 8.89
C GLY A 104 -8.09 16.75 10.30
N GLU A 105 -8.90 16.72 11.36
CA GLU A 105 -8.42 16.40 12.70
C GLU A 105 -8.19 14.90 12.85
N GLN A 106 -7.34 14.48 13.78
CA GLN A 106 -7.06 13.07 13.97
C GLN A 106 -8.27 12.35 14.56
N LEU A 107 -8.57 11.17 14.01
CA LEU A 107 -9.71 10.35 14.38
C LEU A 107 -9.24 9.17 15.22
N PRO A 108 -9.64 9.06 16.50
CA PRO A 108 -9.47 7.84 17.27
C PRO A 108 -10.32 6.72 16.69
N VAL A 109 -9.69 5.60 16.35
CA VAL A 109 -10.34 4.46 15.72
C VAL A 109 -10.42 3.28 16.67
N LEU A 110 -11.60 2.68 16.70
CA LEU A 110 -11.90 1.44 17.41
C LEU A 110 -11.26 0.25 16.68
N VAL A 111 -10.66 -0.69 17.41
CA VAL A 111 -10.19 -1.96 16.83
C VAL A 111 -11.34 -2.85 16.42
N HIS A 112 -12.38 -2.91 17.25
CA HIS A 112 -13.62 -3.65 17.04
C HIS A 112 -14.79 -2.93 17.72
N ARG A 113 -16.01 -3.42 17.53
CA ARG A 113 -17.24 -2.76 18.04
C ARG A 113 -17.26 -2.51 19.55
N GLU A 114 -16.65 -3.39 20.32
CA GLU A 114 -16.65 -3.38 21.79
C GLU A 114 -15.37 -2.75 22.37
N ASP A 115 -14.49 -2.20 21.51
CA ASP A 115 -13.25 -1.56 21.95
C ASP A 115 -13.57 -0.36 22.86
N SER A 116 -13.09 -0.43 24.10
CA SER A 116 -13.30 0.62 25.10
C SER A 116 -12.22 1.70 25.05
N ASN A 117 -11.16 1.53 24.26
CA ASN A 117 -10.00 2.40 24.20
C ASN A 117 -9.61 2.76 22.76
N PRO A 118 -10.49 3.48 22.02
CA PRO A 118 -10.14 3.96 20.68
C PRO A 118 -8.92 4.87 20.72
N ARG A 119 -8.01 4.71 19.77
CA ARG A 119 -6.81 5.55 19.64
C ARG A 119 -6.56 5.97 18.20
N VAL A 120 -5.82 7.05 18.03
CA VAL A 120 -5.31 7.43 16.70
C VAL A 120 -4.35 6.34 16.23
N ARG A 121 -4.47 5.96 14.95
CA ARG A 121 -3.67 4.89 14.33
C ARG A 121 -2.89 5.44 13.15
N ARG A 122 -1.75 4.83 12.86
CA ARG A 122 -0.95 5.15 11.67
C ARG A 122 -1.33 4.27 10.49
N VAL A 123 -1.52 4.92 9.35
CA VAL A 123 -1.98 4.35 8.08
C VAL A 123 -1.06 4.82 6.95
N ASP A 124 0.24 4.66 7.19
CA ASP A 124 1.30 5.14 6.31
C ASP A 124 1.23 4.50 4.92
N GLU A 125 1.98 5.06 3.99
CA GLU A 125 2.17 4.50 2.66
C GLU A 125 3.64 4.59 2.26
N ILE A 126 4.11 3.61 1.50
CA ILE A 126 5.43 3.65 0.88
C ILE A 126 5.31 3.16 -0.56
N MET A 127 5.97 3.88 -1.47
CA MET A 127 6.05 3.53 -2.87
C MET A 127 7.48 3.71 -3.37
N PHE A 128 7.99 2.74 -4.10
CA PHE A 128 9.29 2.82 -4.76
C PHE A 128 9.30 2.04 -6.07
N ILE A 129 10.27 2.35 -6.94
CA ILE A 129 10.48 1.58 -8.16
C ILE A 129 11.45 0.43 -7.89
N ALA A 130 11.10 -0.75 -8.34
CA ALA A 130 11.90 -1.95 -8.27
C ALA A 130 12.25 -2.47 -9.67
N GLN A 131 13.41 -3.11 -9.79
CA GLN A 131 13.90 -3.77 -11.00
C GLN A 131 13.88 -5.29 -10.82
N GLY A 132 13.35 -6.03 -11.79
CA GLY A 132 13.19 -7.48 -11.73
C GLY A 132 12.27 -8.00 -12.84
N ASP A 133 12.00 -9.32 -12.86
CA ASP A 133 11.01 -9.89 -13.80
C ASP A 133 9.61 -9.80 -13.18
N PHE A 134 8.88 -8.74 -13.51
CA PHE A 134 7.51 -8.52 -13.07
C PHE A 134 6.52 -9.00 -14.13
N ARG A 135 5.45 -9.64 -13.66
CA ARG A 135 4.29 -10.05 -14.46
C ARG A 135 3.04 -9.48 -13.80
N THR A 136 2.06 -9.12 -14.62
CA THR A 136 0.73 -8.75 -14.13
C THR A 136 0.15 -9.87 -13.27
N ALA A 137 -0.52 -9.49 -12.17
CA ALA A 137 -1.28 -10.37 -11.32
C ALA A 137 -2.67 -10.67 -11.89
N ARG A 138 -3.11 -9.90 -12.89
CA ARG A 138 -4.39 -10.07 -13.55
C ARG A 138 -4.36 -11.32 -14.44
N GLU A 139 -5.43 -12.12 -14.37
CA GLU A 139 -5.60 -13.27 -15.26
C GLU A 139 -5.63 -12.79 -16.72
N PRO A 140 -4.73 -13.30 -17.60
CA PRO A 140 -4.68 -12.87 -18.99
C PRO A 140 -5.89 -13.41 -19.76
N LEU A 141 -6.42 -12.61 -20.69
CA LEU A 141 -7.51 -13.04 -21.58
C LEU A 141 -7.06 -14.12 -22.57
N ASN A 142 -5.79 -14.07 -22.97
CA ASN A 142 -5.13 -15.08 -23.78
C ASN A 142 -3.82 -15.49 -23.06
N PRO A 143 -3.57 -16.79 -22.80
CA PRO A 143 -2.36 -17.26 -22.12
C PRO A 143 -1.04 -16.84 -22.77
N GLU A 144 -1.03 -16.52 -24.07
CA GLU A 144 0.14 -16.04 -24.80
C GLU A 144 0.38 -14.53 -24.63
N MET A 145 -0.61 -13.78 -24.12
CA MET A 145 -0.57 -12.33 -23.96
C MET A 145 -0.51 -11.95 -22.47
N VAL A 146 0.66 -12.14 -21.87
CA VAL A 146 0.92 -11.78 -20.48
C VAL A 146 1.80 -10.54 -20.44
N ALA A 147 1.30 -9.45 -19.84
CA ALA A 147 2.09 -8.25 -19.64
C ALA A 147 3.26 -8.54 -18.67
N ARG A 148 4.46 -8.13 -19.10
CA ARG A 148 5.71 -8.27 -18.35
C ARG A 148 6.48 -6.96 -18.38
N SER A 149 7.25 -6.69 -17.34
CA SER A 149 8.17 -5.56 -17.29
C SER A 149 9.42 -5.90 -16.49
N THR A 150 10.54 -5.25 -16.85
CA THR A 150 11.74 -5.22 -16.03
C THR A 150 11.62 -4.27 -14.82
N TYR A 151 10.60 -3.41 -14.79
CA TYR A 151 10.36 -2.44 -13.74
C TYR A 151 8.92 -2.48 -13.23
N ALA A 152 8.76 -2.31 -11.93
CA ALA A 152 7.46 -2.12 -11.32
C ALA A 152 7.53 -1.05 -10.23
N SER A 153 6.45 -0.28 -10.07
CA SER A 153 6.20 0.49 -8.87
C SER A 153 5.62 -0.45 -7.81
N ILE A 154 6.32 -0.59 -6.68
CA ILE A 154 5.87 -1.37 -5.53
C ILE A 154 5.25 -0.40 -4.53
N TYR A 155 3.97 -0.60 -4.22
CA TYR A 155 3.21 0.17 -3.25
C TYR A 155 2.81 -0.71 -2.07
N TYR A 156 3.01 -0.18 -0.86
CA TYR A 156 2.45 -0.69 0.38
C TYR A 156 1.61 0.40 1.06
N GLY A 157 0.42 0.02 1.52
CA GLY A 157 -0.48 0.90 2.25
C GLY A 157 -1.84 0.23 2.50
N HIS A 158 -2.62 0.77 3.43
CA HIS A 158 -3.97 0.25 3.67
C HIS A 158 -4.89 0.47 2.47
N GLY A 159 -5.63 -0.57 2.11
CA GLY A 159 -6.69 -0.50 1.12
C GLY A 159 -8.01 -0.03 1.72
N LEU A 160 -8.99 0.26 0.85
CA LEU A 160 -10.37 0.53 1.26
C LEU A 160 -11.34 -0.41 0.56
N ARG A 161 -12.30 -0.93 1.33
CA ARG A 161 -13.43 -1.68 0.79
C ARG A 161 -14.61 -0.73 0.54
N PRO A 162 -15.33 -0.87 -0.58
CA PRO A 162 -16.55 -0.11 -0.80
C PRO A 162 -17.64 -0.58 0.18
N ILE A 163 -18.63 0.28 0.46
CA ILE A 163 -19.80 -0.14 1.23
C ILE A 163 -20.52 -1.24 0.43
N GLN A 164 -20.79 -2.36 1.09
CA GLN A 164 -21.69 -3.39 0.56
C GLN A 164 -23.12 -2.86 0.68
N ASP A 165 -23.67 -2.31 -0.40
CA ASP A 165 -25.10 -2.11 -0.55
C ASP A 165 -25.64 -2.96 -1.70
N ASN A 166 -26.96 -2.96 -1.85
CA ASN A 166 -27.63 -3.70 -2.92
C ASN A 166 -27.44 -3.08 -4.32
N ASP A 167 -26.47 -2.16 -4.50
CA ASP A 167 -26.20 -1.57 -5.80
C ASP A 167 -25.49 -2.59 -6.71
N PRO A 168 -26.14 -3.07 -7.79
CA PRO A 168 -25.55 -4.02 -8.72
C PRO A 168 -24.28 -3.48 -9.40
N LEU A 169 -24.04 -2.17 -9.41
CA LEU A 169 -22.78 -1.58 -9.91
C LEU A 169 -21.59 -1.93 -9.01
N ARG A 170 -21.78 -2.07 -7.68
CA ARG A 170 -20.67 -2.41 -6.76
C ARG A 170 -20.24 -3.86 -6.84
N LEU A 171 -21.18 -4.74 -7.21
CA LEU A 171 -20.92 -6.12 -7.59
C LEU A 171 -20.12 -6.24 -8.90
N ARG A 172 -20.14 -5.19 -9.73
CA ARG A 172 -19.52 -5.15 -11.07
C ARG A 172 -18.42 -4.08 -11.16
N PRO A 173 -17.30 -4.27 -10.44
CA PRO A 173 -16.24 -3.27 -10.32
C PRO A 173 -15.72 -2.86 -11.71
N ASN A 174 -15.48 -1.56 -11.88
CA ASN A 174 -14.95 -0.97 -13.11
C ASN A 174 -13.54 -0.40 -12.90
N PHE A 175 -12.68 -0.52 -13.92
CA PHE A 175 -11.28 -0.11 -13.83
C PHE A 175 -11.09 1.40 -13.68
N ASN A 176 -12.14 2.18 -13.93
CA ASN A 176 -12.15 3.64 -13.84
C ASN A 176 -12.99 4.18 -12.68
N GLU A 177 -13.38 3.28 -11.78
CA GLU A 177 -13.94 3.68 -10.50
C GLU A 177 -12.83 4.26 -9.63
N ASP A 178 -13.03 5.50 -9.24
CA ASP A 178 -12.40 6.02 -8.06
C ASP A 178 -13.11 5.39 -6.86
N ASN A 179 -12.36 4.82 -5.93
CA ASN A 179 -12.91 4.12 -4.77
C ASN A 179 -13.57 5.09 -3.76
N ALA A 180 -14.14 6.20 -4.23
CA ALA A 180 -14.61 7.29 -3.40
C ALA A 180 -15.98 7.83 -3.82
N ARG A 181 -16.33 7.81 -5.11
CA ARG A 181 -17.72 8.05 -5.57
C ARG A 181 -18.72 7.05 -5.01
N ALA A 182 -18.26 5.87 -4.60
CA ALA A 182 -19.08 4.82 -4.01
C ALA A 182 -19.48 5.07 -2.53
N ARG A 183 -19.26 6.27 -1.98
CA ARG A 183 -19.34 6.53 -0.53
C ARG A 183 -18.50 5.53 0.28
N ALA A 184 -17.37 5.07 -0.26
CA ALA A 184 -16.52 4.16 0.50
C ALA A 184 -16.02 4.92 1.74
N PRO A 185 -16.37 4.45 2.95
CA PRO A 185 -16.05 5.15 4.17
C PRO A 185 -14.55 5.07 4.38
N TRP A 186 -14.00 6.16 4.86
CA TRP A 186 -12.58 6.28 5.15
C TRP A 186 -12.19 5.32 6.27
N LEU A 187 -10.89 5.08 6.42
CA LEU A 187 -10.39 4.22 7.48
C LEU A 187 -10.82 4.77 8.85
N GLY A 188 -11.67 4.02 9.55
CA GLY A 188 -12.17 4.36 10.87
C GLY A 188 -13.44 5.20 10.89
N GLU A 189 -13.97 5.59 9.72
CA GLU A 189 -15.23 6.35 9.68
C GLU A 189 -16.38 5.47 10.17
N ARG A 190 -17.17 6.02 11.09
CA ARG A 190 -18.38 5.38 11.61
C ARG A 190 -19.55 5.72 10.70
N SER A 191 -20.46 4.76 10.51
CA SER A 191 -21.70 5.07 9.82
C SER A 191 -22.50 6.14 10.58
N PRO A 192 -22.99 7.19 9.89
CA PRO A 192 -23.90 8.16 10.50
C PRO A 192 -25.27 7.53 10.80
N THR A 193 -25.61 6.42 10.14
CA THR A 193 -26.86 5.68 10.36
C THR A 193 -26.65 4.63 11.45
N PRO A 194 -27.39 4.69 12.57
CA PRO A 194 -27.32 3.65 13.60
C PRO A 194 -27.67 2.26 13.03
N GLY A 195 -26.78 1.30 13.20
CA GLY A 195 -26.97 -0.09 12.75
C GLY A 195 -26.24 -0.45 11.46
N ASP A 196 -25.91 0.54 10.62
CA ASP A 196 -25.09 0.31 9.43
C ASP A 196 -23.62 0.12 9.85
N VAL A 197 -22.98 -0.94 9.35
CA VAL A 197 -21.56 -1.20 9.58
C VAL A 197 -20.80 -0.93 8.30
N TYR A 198 -19.88 0.01 8.39
CA TYR A 198 -18.99 0.36 7.30
C TYR A 198 -17.83 -0.66 7.24
N PRO A 199 -17.48 -1.23 6.07
CA PRO A 199 -16.46 -2.28 5.99
C PRO A 199 -15.06 -1.89 6.47
N SER A 200 -14.78 -0.59 6.53
CA SER A 200 -13.50 -0.02 7.00
C SER A 200 -13.64 0.73 8.33
N GLN A 201 -14.75 0.54 9.06
CA GLN A 201 -15.03 1.25 10.31
C GLN A 201 -14.08 0.90 11.45
N TYR A 202 -13.68 -0.37 11.53
CA TYR A 202 -12.86 -0.88 12.61
C TYR A 202 -11.48 -1.25 12.10
N ALA A 203 -10.44 -1.01 12.91
CA ALA A 203 -9.07 -1.27 12.51
C ALA A 203 -8.78 -2.77 12.30
N ALA A 204 -9.53 -3.66 12.94
CA ALA A 204 -9.45 -5.10 12.71
C ALA A 204 -9.91 -5.52 11.30
N ASP A 205 -10.71 -4.70 10.60
CA ASP A 205 -11.21 -5.01 9.26
C ASP A 205 -10.30 -4.47 8.14
N TRP A 206 -9.26 -3.71 8.51
CA TRP A 206 -8.35 -3.12 7.56
C TRP A 206 -7.39 -4.16 6.99
N THR A 207 -6.99 -3.97 5.74
CA THR A 207 -6.00 -4.83 5.08
C THR A 207 -4.88 -3.97 4.53
N LEU A 208 -3.65 -4.33 4.89
CA LEU A 208 -2.45 -3.81 4.23
C LEU A 208 -2.37 -4.43 2.85
N LEU A 209 -2.21 -3.59 1.84
CA LEU A 209 -2.02 -4.02 0.47
C LEU A 209 -0.55 -4.00 0.09
N ARG A 210 -0.17 -4.91 -0.79
CA ARG A 210 1.04 -4.87 -1.60
C ARG A 210 0.62 -4.87 -3.05
N LYS A 211 0.90 -3.80 -3.78
CA LYS A 211 0.56 -3.68 -5.20
C LYS A 211 1.82 -3.44 -6.02
N ALA A 212 2.08 -4.36 -6.96
CA ALA A 212 3.13 -4.19 -7.96
C ALA A 212 2.48 -3.69 -9.27
N THR A 213 2.75 -2.44 -9.65
CA THR A 213 2.28 -1.85 -10.89
C THR A 213 3.39 -1.90 -11.92
N LEU A 214 3.23 -2.70 -12.97
CA LEU A 214 4.20 -2.84 -14.05
C LEU A 214 4.35 -1.51 -14.79
N LEU A 215 5.59 -1.14 -15.12
CA LEU A 215 5.89 0.04 -15.93
C LEU A 215 6.21 -0.43 -17.35
N VAL A 216 5.28 -0.28 -18.29
CA VAL A 216 5.41 -0.82 -19.67
C VAL A 216 5.04 0.21 -20.70
N GLN A 217 5.96 0.60 -21.58
CA GLN A 217 5.60 1.43 -22.73
C GLN A 217 4.77 0.65 -23.76
N PRO A 218 3.77 1.27 -24.42
CA PRO A 218 3.05 0.64 -25.52
C PRO A 218 4.01 0.28 -26.66
N GLY A 219 3.93 -0.95 -27.17
CA GLY A 219 4.74 -1.36 -28.31
C GLY A 219 4.50 -0.47 -29.54
N THR A 220 5.57 0.06 -30.14
CA THR A 220 5.48 0.83 -31.39
C THR A 220 5.18 -0.07 -32.59
N SER A 221 5.60 -1.34 -32.51
CA SER A 221 5.33 -2.36 -33.52
C SER A 221 4.02 -3.11 -33.21
N ARG A 222 3.29 -3.51 -34.26
CA ARG A 222 2.11 -4.36 -34.11
C ARG A 222 2.57 -5.72 -33.61
N GLN A 223 2.16 -6.08 -32.40
CA GLN A 223 2.40 -7.43 -31.91
C GLN A 223 1.63 -8.44 -32.78
N PRO A 224 2.24 -9.59 -33.10
CA PRO A 224 1.53 -10.67 -33.78
C PRO A 224 0.38 -11.12 -32.88
N VAL A 225 -0.83 -11.08 -33.42
CA VAL A 225 -2.03 -11.61 -32.76
C VAL A 225 -1.86 -13.14 -32.68
N PRO A 226 -1.87 -13.75 -31.47
CA PRO A 226 -1.86 -15.21 -31.33
C PRO A 226 -2.85 -15.90 -32.26
N GLY A 227 -2.46 -17.03 -32.86
CA GLY A 227 -3.37 -17.83 -33.68
C GLY A 227 -4.38 -18.65 -32.86
N THR A 228 -4.08 -18.87 -31.58
CA THR A 228 -4.85 -19.74 -30.68
C THR A 228 -5.04 -19.10 -29.30
N GLY A 229 -5.76 -19.78 -28.39
CA GLY A 229 -5.93 -19.31 -27.01
C GLY A 229 -6.99 -18.21 -26.81
N TRP A 230 -7.73 -17.84 -27.86
CA TRP A 230 -8.81 -16.85 -27.77
C TRP A 230 -10.07 -17.43 -27.12
N PRO A 231 -10.72 -16.69 -26.19
CA PRO A 231 -12.05 -17.04 -25.72
C PRO A 231 -13.06 -17.17 -26.88
N ALA A 232 -13.98 -18.12 -26.79
CA ALA A 232 -14.97 -18.37 -27.85
C ALA A 232 -15.78 -17.10 -28.19
N GLY A 233 -15.89 -16.77 -29.48
CA GLY A 233 -16.60 -15.56 -29.91
C GLY A 233 -15.76 -14.28 -29.93
N LEU A 234 -14.51 -14.33 -29.45
CA LEU A 234 -13.52 -13.31 -29.82
C LEU A 234 -12.92 -13.64 -31.18
N THR A 235 -13.43 -12.98 -32.22
CA THR A 235 -12.66 -12.80 -33.45
C THR A 235 -11.83 -11.53 -33.28
N PRO A 236 -10.51 -11.62 -33.03
CA PRO A 236 -9.67 -10.44 -32.86
C PRO A 236 -9.73 -9.61 -34.15
N ARG A 237 -10.38 -8.44 -34.10
CA ARG A 237 -10.12 -7.39 -35.09
C ARG A 237 -8.73 -6.85 -34.78
N ARG A 238 -7.87 -6.77 -35.80
CA ARG A 238 -6.45 -6.39 -35.65
C ARG A 238 -6.25 -5.07 -34.89
N ASP A 239 -7.21 -4.16 -34.96
CA ASP A 239 -7.11 -2.86 -34.30
C ASP A 239 -7.30 -2.91 -32.77
N ASN A 240 -8.09 -3.87 -32.25
CA ASN A 240 -8.41 -3.96 -30.82
C ASN A 240 -7.35 -4.71 -29.99
N VAL A 241 -6.40 -5.36 -30.65
CA VAL A 241 -5.32 -6.16 -30.02
C VAL A 241 -4.06 -5.33 -29.80
N ARG A 242 -4.01 -4.11 -30.36
CA ARG A 242 -2.84 -3.25 -30.24
C ARG A 242 -2.70 -2.72 -28.82
N ASP A 243 -1.46 -2.67 -28.35
CA ASP A 243 -1.11 -1.89 -27.16
C ASP A 243 -1.42 -0.40 -27.40
N SER A 244 -1.98 0.23 -26.38
CA SER A 244 -2.33 1.65 -26.35
C SER A 244 -2.04 2.21 -24.96
N ASP A 245 -2.20 3.51 -24.75
CA ASP A 245 -2.00 4.09 -23.41
C ASP A 245 -2.97 3.52 -22.36
N ASN A 246 -4.07 2.89 -22.77
CA ASN A 246 -5.07 2.35 -21.84
C ASN A 246 -5.14 0.82 -21.86
N GLN A 247 -4.28 0.17 -22.64
CA GLN A 247 -4.27 -1.27 -22.77
C GLN A 247 -2.89 -1.79 -23.13
N ILE A 248 -2.39 -2.77 -22.38
CA ILE A 248 -1.17 -3.51 -22.70
C ILE A 248 -1.51 -5.00 -22.67
N MET A 249 -1.19 -5.74 -23.74
CA MET A 249 -1.45 -7.17 -23.84
C MET A 249 -2.93 -7.56 -23.56
N LEU A 250 -3.88 -6.76 -24.08
CA LEU A 250 -5.34 -6.89 -23.84
C LEU A 250 -5.78 -6.63 -22.39
N GLN A 251 -4.89 -6.17 -21.52
CA GLN A 251 -5.19 -5.85 -20.14
C GLN A 251 -5.31 -4.34 -19.95
N PRO A 252 -6.23 -3.86 -19.09
CA PRO A 252 -6.36 -2.44 -18.82
C PRO A 252 -5.07 -1.90 -18.23
N ALA A 253 -4.60 -0.77 -18.76
CA ALA A 253 -3.43 -0.06 -18.27
C ALA A 253 -3.80 1.39 -17.93
N ALA A 254 -3.24 1.93 -16.85
CA ALA A 254 -3.32 3.35 -16.58
C ALA A 254 -2.36 4.07 -17.53
N SER A 255 -2.76 5.22 -18.08
CA SER A 255 -1.95 5.90 -19.09
C SER A 255 -0.64 6.50 -18.59
N SER A 256 -0.40 6.48 -17.28
CA SER A 256 0.82 6.87 -16.61
C SER A 256 0.76 6.37 -15.16
N LEU A 257 1.89 6.38 -14.46
CA LEU A 257 1.93 6.17 -13.01
C LEU A 257 1.34 7.38 -12.25
N PHE A 258 1.42 8.58 -12.83
CA PHE A 258 0.93 9.81 -12.22
C PHE A 258 -0.59 9.92 -12.37
N ARG A 259 -1.32 9.89 -11.24
CA ARG A 259 -2.79 9.88 -11.20
C ARG A 259 -3.43 11.02 -12.00
N ARG A 260 -2.81 12.19 -11.95
CA ARG A 260 -3.32 13.37 -12.63
C ARG A 260 -3.21 13.22 -14.14
N TRP A 261 -2.09 12.74 -14.64
CA TRP A 261 -1.95 12.41 -16.04
C TRP A 261 -2.91 11.30 -16.43
N SER A 262 -2.97 10.21 -15.66
CA SER A 262 -3.83 9.07 -15.96
C SER A 262 -5.29 9.47 -16.11
N SER A 263 -5.76 10.53 -15.46
CA SER A 263 -7.15 11.00 -15.53
C SER A 263 -7.60 11.63 -16.87
N PHE A 264 -6.67 12.03 -17.76
CA PHE A 264 -7.01 12.82 -18.95
C PHE A 264 -7.05 12.07 -20.27
N VAL A 265 -6.44 10.89 -20.32
CA VAL A 265 -6.35 10.16 -21.58
C VAL A 265 -7.74 9.61 -21.90
N HIS A 266 -8.35 10.21 -22.92
CA HIS A 266 -9.65 9.75 -23.41
C HIS A 266 -9.45 8.39 -24.07
N VAL A 267 -10.04 7.37 -23.47
CA VAL A 267 -10.13 6.05 -24.08
C VAL A 267 -11.12 6.17 -25.25
N ARG A 268 -10.71 5.82 -26.47
CA ARG A 268 -11.67 5.61 -27.55
C ARG A 268 -12.16 4.15 -27.49
N PRO A 269 -13.45 3.87 -27.75
CA PRO A 269 -13.98 2.51 -27.68
C PRO A 269 -13.25 1.47 -28.54
N VAL A 270 -12.61 1.91 -29.62
CA VAL A 270 -11.84 1.05 -30.54
C VAL A 270 -10.44 0.71 -30.03
N ASP A 271 -9.95 1.40 -29.01
CA ASP A 271 -8.56 1.26 -28.53
C ASP A 271 -8.41 0.22 -27.41
N VAL A 272 -9.52 -0.36 -26.93
CA VAL A 272 -9.55 -1.31 -25.80
C VAL A 272 -10.48 -2.48 -26.08
N VAL A 273 -10.06 -3.69 -25.68
CA VAL A 273 -10.85 -4.93 -25.73
C VAL A 273 -12.09 -4.83 -24.85
N ARG A 274 -11.98 -4.09 -23.75
CA ARG A 274 -13.07 -3.82 -22.82
C ARG A 274 -13.41 -2.34 -22.84
N TRP A 275 -14.53 -2.03 -23.50
CA TRP A 275 -15.22 -0.76 -23.36
C TRP A 275 -16.53 -0.99 -22.60
N ASP A 276 -16.72 -0.29 -21.48
CA ASP A 276 -17.99 -0.29 -20.75
C ASP A 276 -18.61 1.11 -20.87
N PRO A 277 -19.56 1.33 -21.79
CA PRO A 277 -20.30 2.59 -21.85
C PRO A 277 -21.12 2.75 -20.56
N PRO A 278 -21.22 3.96 -19.97
CA PRO A 278 -20.84 5.27 -20.52
C PRO A 278 -19.50 5.80 -20.00
N ALA A 279 -18.58 4.91 -19.61
CA ALA A 279 -17.47 5.29 -18.76
C ALA A 279 -16.35 5.98 -19.56
N ASN A 280 -16.52 7.29 -19.80
CA ASN A 280 -15.55 8.20 -20.45
C ASN A 280 -14.27 8.41 -19.63
N ARG A 281 -13.95 7.51 -18.69
CA ARG A 281 -12.81 7.62 -17.79
C ARG A 281 -11.79 6.52 -18.09
N PRO A 282 -10.50 6.87 -18.13
CA PRO A 282 -9.42 5.90 -18.30
C PRO A 282 -9.27 4.96 -17.11
N PRO A 283 -8.59 3.82 -17.28
CA PRO A 283 -8.21 2.95 -16.17
C PRO A 283 -7.40 3.70 -15.10
N MET A 284 -7.75 3.47 -13.84
CA MET A 284 -7.18 4.14 -12.68
C MET A 284 -6.54 3.13 -11.73
N LEU A 285 -5.37 3.44 -11.20
CA LEU A 285 -4.66 2.58 -10.25
C LEU A 285 -5.41 2.44 -8.92
N SER A 286 -6.17 3.47 -8.52
CA SER A 286 -7.01 3.50 -7.31
C SER A 286 -8.16 2.50 -7.34
N SER A 287 -8.59 2.04 -8.52
CA SER A 287 -9.65 1.03 -8.68
C SER A 287 -9.30 -0.37 -8.14
N GLY A 288 -8.02 -0.62 -7.86
CA GLY A 288 -7.53 -1.97 -7.50
C GLY A 288 -7.47 -2.96 -8.67
N LEU A 289 -8.10 -2.67 -9.81
CA LEU A 289 -8.22 -3.57 -10.96
C LEU A 289 -7.09 -3.45 -11.99
N VAL A 290 -6.32 -2.37 -11.91
CA VAL A 290 -5.26 -2.01 -12.86
C VAL A 290 -3.91 -2.14 -12.17
N ASP A 291 -3.01 -2.97 -12.71
CA ASP A 291 -1.63 -3.16 -12.24
C ASP A 291 -0.59 -2.93 -13.33
N ILE A 292 -0.97 -2.20 -14.39
CA ILE A 292 -0.06 -1.78 -15.45
C ILE A 292 -0.20 -0.26 -15.59
N ALA A 293 0.93 0.43 -15.70
CA ALA A 293 1.01 1.83 -16.07
C ALA A 293 1.84 1.95 -17.36
N THR A 294 1.34 2.73 -18.32
CA THR A 294 2.06 3.00 -19.57
C THR A 294 3.11 4.09 -19.36
N ALA A 295 4.18 3.70 -18.68
CA ALA A 295 5.31 4.55 -18.36
C ALA A 295 6.58 3.71 -18.26
N ASP A 296 7.74 4.36 -18.26
CA ASP A 296 9.03 3.75 -17.93
C ASP A 296 9.83 4.68 -16.99
N PRO A 297 10.93 4.20 -16.37
CA PRO A 297 11.74 5.04 -15.48
C PRO A 297 12.28 6.33 -16.12
N THR A 298 12.51 6.35 -17.44
CA THR A 298 12.98 7.54 -18.16
C THR A 298 11.89 8.60 -18.22
N GLU A 299 10.66 8.20 -18.56
CA GLU A 299 9.49 9.08 -18.53
C GLU A 299 9.21 9.60 -17.12
N LEU A 300 9.25 8.71 -16.10
CA LEU A 300 9.06 9.13 -14.71
C LEU A 300 10.10 10.17 -14.28
N ARG A 301 11.36 9.96 -14.64
CA ARG A 301 12.44 10.91 -14.36
C ARG A 301 12.21 12.24 -15.05
N ALA A 302 11.86 12.22 -16.33
CA ALA A 302 11.59 13.43 -17.08
C ALA A 302 10.43 14.23 -16.45
N VAL A 303 9.29 13.60 -16.18
CA VAL A 303 8.16 14.30 -15.56
C VAL A 303 8.55 14.91 -14.22
N VAL A 304 9.17 14.14 -13.34
CA VAL A 304 9.48 14.63 -11.99
C VAL A 304 10.53 15.73 -12.03
N GLN A 305 11.62 15.55 -12.77
CA GLN A 305 12.76 16.47 -12.70
C GLN A 305 12.64 17.67 -13.63
N SER A 306 11.84 17.58 -14.70
CA SER A 306 11.89 18.58 -15.76
C SER A 306 10.53 19.16 -16.16
N CYS A 307 9.41 18.58 -15.73
CA CYS A 307 8.11 19.22 -15.90
C CYS A 307 8.06 20.54 -15.13
N ASN A 308 7.76 21.64 -15.83
CA ASN A 308 7.62 22.98 -15.24
C ASN A 308 6.20 23.28 -14.73
N LEU A 309 5.24 22.41 -15.04
CA LEU A 309 3.86 22.50 -14.57
C LEU A 309 3.66 21.72 -13.28
N TRP A 310 2.81 22.25 -12.41
CA TRP A 310 2.27 21.48 -11.29
C TRP A 310 1.32 20.40 -11.82
N PRO A 311 1.15 19.25 -11.12
CA PRO A 311 0.19 18.25 -11.54
C PRO A 311 -1.21 18.86 -11.80
N GLU A 312 -1.69 19.72 -10.92
CA GLU A 312 -3.01 20.36 -11.04
C GLU A 312 -3.18 21.24 -12.28
N GLU A 313 -2.09 21.80 -12.80
CA GLU A 313 -2.08 22.66 -14.00
C GLU A 313 -2.14 21.84 -15.29
N VAL A 314 -1.78 20.55 -15.24
CA VAL A 314 -1.97 19.65 -16.37
C VAL A 314 -3.46 19.42 -16.53
N THR A 315 -3.99 19.80 -17.70
CA THR A 315 -5.40 19.63 -18.07
C THR A 315 -5.57 18.75 -19.31
N ARG A 316 -4.50 18.60 -20.11
CA ARG A 316 -4.45 17.82 -21.34
C ARG A 316 -3.06 17.21 -21.52
N ARG A 317 -2.97 16.12 -22.29
CA ARG A 317 -1.68 15.49 -22.59
C ARG A 317 -0.68 16.43 -23.28
N ALA A 318 -1.17 17.34 -24.12
CA ALA A 318 -0.33 18.32 -24.83
C ALA A 318 0.38 19.31 -23.90
N ASP A 319 -0.08 19.46 -22.65
CA ASP A 319 0.55 20.37 -21.68
C ASP A 319 1.92 19.85 -21.23
N LEU A 320 2.15 18.52 -21.31
CA LEU A 320 3.42 17.87 -20.93
C LEU A 320 4.44 17.80 -22.06
N PHE A 321 3.97 17.87 -23.30
CA PHE A 321 4.79 17.81 -24.51
C PHE A 321 4.44 19.01 -25.38
N PRO A 322 5.12 20.17 -25.21
CA PRO A 322 4.84 21.33 -26.02
C PRO A 322 5.09 20.99 -27.50
N PRO A 323 4.42 21.69 -28.42
CA PRO A 323 4.54 21.44 -29.84
C PRO A 323 6.00 21.51 -30.33
N VAL A 324 6.29 20.71 -31.35
CA VAL A 324 7.61 20.64 -32.02
C VAL A 324 8.13 22.04 -32.31
N GLY A 325 9.31 22.37 -31.78
CA GLY A 325 9.97 23.67 -31.96
C GLY A 325 10.01 24.56 -30.72
N GLN A 326 9.28 24.21 -29.65
CA GLN A 326 9.53 24.74 -28.32
C GLN A 326 10.47 23.78 -27.56
N PRO A 327 11.40 24.26 -26.74
CA PRO A 327 12.16 23.39 -25.85
C PRO A 327 11.14 22.60 -25.02
N SER A 328 11.11 21.29 -25.20
CA SER A 328 10.26 20.45 -24.37
C SER A 328 10.77 20.59 -22.94
N PRO A 329 9.89 20.77 -21.94
CA PRO A 329 10.29 20.62 -20.56
C PRO A 329 10.92 19.24 -20.33
N ILE A 330 10.66 18.24 -21.19
CA ILE A 330 11.22 16.88 -21.13
C ILE A 330 12.58 16.72 -21.87
N ASN A 331 13.10 17.73 -22.57
CA ASN A 331 14.28 17.58 -23.44
C ASN A 331 15.64 17.49 -22.71
N GLY A 332 15.68 17.29 -21.39
CA GLY A 332 16.91 16.97 -20.65
C GLY A 332 17.90 18.12 -20.47
N GLU A 333 17.68 19.28 -21.11
CA GLU A 333 18.30 20.53 -20.69
C GLU A 333 17.58 21.01 -19.44
N PHE A 334 18.05 20.49 -18.29
CA PHE A 334 17.70 21.03 -16.99
C PHE A 334 18.15 22.48 -16.96
N GLU A 335 17.23 23.42 -17.19
CA GLU A 335 17.42 24.78 -16.72
C GLU A 335 17.42 24.68 -15.20
N GLN A 336 18.60 24.45 -14.65
CA GLN A 336 18.85 24.27 -13.24
C GLN A 336 18.52 25.63 -12.61
N VAL A 337 17.26 25.88 -12.23
CA VAL A 337 16.88 27.10 -11.51
C VAL A 337 17.36 26.88 -10.07
N GLN A 338 18.68 27.00 -9.91
CA GLN A 338 19.39 26.63 -8.70
C GLN A 338 18.81 27.36 -7.49
N GLY A 339 18.36 26.58 -6.51
CA GLY A 339 17.86 27.11 -5.24
C GLY A 339 16.42 27.64 -5.27
N ASP A 340 15.66 27.48 -6.36
CA ASP A 340 14.23 27.78 -6.33
C ASP A 340 13.45 26.62 -5.68
N ARG A 341 12.98 26.86 -4.45
CA ARG A 341 12.12 25.95 -3.69
C ARG A 341 10.87 25.54 -4.47
N ARG A 342 10.40 26.34 -5.41
CA ARG A 342 9.23 26.01 -6.24
C ARG A 342 9.48 24.79 -7.11
N GLU A 343 10.70 24.62 -7.63
CA GLU A 343 11.04 23.45 -8.43
C GLU A 343 11.02 22.19 -7.60
N LEU A 344 11.69 22.22 -6.45
CA LEU A 344 11.72 21.11 -5.49
C LEU A 344 10.31 20.71 -5.04
N ASN A 345 9.47 21.69 -4.70
CA ASN A 345 8.08 21.43 -4.31
C ASN A 345 7.26 20.84 -5.47
N ARG A 346 7.52 21.24 -6.71
CA ARG A 346 6.90 20.66 -7.92
C ARG A 346 7.37 19.22 -8.15
N MET A 347 8.65 18.93 -7.98
CA MET A 347 9.19 17.56 -8.00
C MET A 347 8.49 16.69 -6.94
N HIS A 348 8.35 17.20 -5.72
CA HIS A 348 7.62 16.51 -4.65
C HIS A 348 6.15 16.28 -5.01
N ALA A 349 5.46 17.27 -5.58
CA ALA A 349 4.06 17.14 -6.00
C ALA A 349 3.89 16.02 -7.03
N TRP A 350 4.77 15.92 -8.04
CA TRP A 350 4.76 14.83 -9.01
C TRP A 350 5.05 13.46 -8.38
N MET A 351 6.05 13.37 -7.50
CA MET A 351 6.34 12.11 -6.78
C MET A 351 5.14 11.64 -5.95
N ARG A 352 4.44 12.55 -5.26
CA ARG A 352 3.21 12.23 -4.51
C ARG A 352 2.03 11.88 -5.40
N ASN A 353 1.95 12.50 -6.58
CA ASN A 353 0.95 12.19 -7.58
C ASN A 353 1.10 10.77 -8.16
N ALA A 354 2.25 10.14 -8.01
CA ALA A 354 2.49 8.76 -8.42
C ALA A 354 1.97 7.68 -7.46
N LEU A 355 1.62 8.05 -6.21
CA LEU A 355 0.93 7.12 -5.33
C LEU A 355 -0.36 6.64 -6.01
N PRO A 356 -0.83 5.40 -5.81
CA PRO A 356 -1.98 4.87 -6.56
C PRO A 356 -3.32 5.57 -6.32
N ALA A 357 -3.48 6.25 -5.19
CA ALA A 357 -4.69 6.98 -4.83
C ALA A 357 -4.36 8.25 -4.02
N GLN A 358 -5.30 9.18 -3.94
CA GLN A 358 -5.15 10.36 -3.09
C GLN A 358 -5.58 10.08 -1.65
N SER A 359 -4.77 9.39 -0.86
CA SER A 359 -5.11 8.95 0.51
C SER A 359 -5.10 10.04 1.57
N SER A 360 -4.56 11.23 1.25
CA SER A 360 -4.57 12.36 2.18
C SER A 360 -5.94 13.03 2.21
N MET A 361 -6.53 13.13 3.40
CA MET A 361 -7.75 13.91 3.67
C MET A 361 -7.52 15.42 3.59
N LYS A 362 -6.29 15.84 3.90
CA LYS A 362 -5.92 17.25 4.00
C LYS A 362 -4.83 17.51 2.98
N PRO A 363 -5.18 18.03 1.79
CA PRO A 363 -4.17 18.37 0.80
C PRO A 363 -3.17 19.33 1.43
N GLN A 364 -1.87 19.10 1.22
CA GLN A 364 -0.86 20.01 1.75
C GLN A 364 -0.83 21.28 0.91
N PHE A 365 -0.93 22.44 1.56
CA PHE A 365 -0.77 23.75 0.93
C PHE A 365 0.66 24.23 1.16
N ASP A 366 1.35 24.61 0.09
CA ASP A 366 2.64 25.27 0.17
C ASP A 366 2.47 26.78 0.15
N ASN A 367 2.65 27.40 1.32
CA ASN A 367 2.56 28.86 1.48
C ASN A 367 3.57 29.62 0.60
N SER A 368 4.69 29.00 0.22
CA SER A 368 5.73 29.69 -0.55
C SER A 368 5.40 29.81 -2.04
N SER A 369 4.72 28.81 -2.61
CA SER A 369 4.21 28.84 -3.98
C SER A 369 2.77 29.34 -4.07
N GLY A 370 2.01 29.33 -2.96
CA GLY A 370 0.57 29.59 -2.97
C GLY A 370 -0.21 28.49 -3.69
N ARG A 371 0.37 27.29 -3.80
CA ARG A 371 -0.19 26.13 -4.52
C ARG A 371 -0.39 24.96 -3.58
N TRP A 372 -1.27 24.04 -3.96
CA TRP A 372 -1.43 22.78 -3.26
C TRP A 372 -0.45 21.77 -3.83
N LEU A 373 0.25 21.06 -2.95
CA LEU A 373 1.17 19.98 -3.35
C LEU A 373 0.43 18.70 -3.72
N ASP A 374 -0.81 18.55 -3.26
CA ASP A 374 -1.60 17.33 -3.28
C ASP A 374 -3.08 17.64 -3.53
N MET A 375 -3.44 18.34 -4.61
CA MET A 375 -4.86 18.66 -4.84
C MET A 375 -5.69 17.39 -5.14
N PRO A 376 -6.80 17.15 -4.41
CA PRO A 376 -7.79 16.19 -4.85
C PRO A 376 -8.39 16.66 -6.16
N ASN A 377 -8.75 15.73 -7.04
CA ASN A 377 -9.47 16.05 -8.26
C ASN A 377 -10.87 15.40 -8.22
N ALA A 378 -11.79 15.82 -9.10
CA ALA A 378 -13.15 15.28 -9.11
C ALA A 378 -13.25 13.78 -9.47
N ALA A 379 -12.15 13.19 -9.94
CA ALA A 379 -11.99 11.76 -10.14
C ALA A 379 -11.24 11.09 -8.99
N GLU A 380 -10.68 11.79 -8.01
CA GLU A 380 -9.98 11.21 -6.86
C GLU A 380 -10.07 12.17 -5.69
N PRO A 381 -11.12 12.05 -4.87
CA PRO A 381 -11.27 12.91 -3.71
C PRO A 381 -10.24 12.57 -2.62
N ALA A 382 -10.03 13.56 -1.75
CA ALA A 382 -9.08 13.49 -0.65
C ALA A 382 -9.41 12.36 0.31
N GLY A 383 -8.50 11.41 0.50
CA GLY A 383 -8.63 10.22 1.35
C GLY A 383 -8.84 8.89 0.63
N ALA A 384 -9.02 8.91 -0.69
CA ALA A 384 -9.20 7.72 -1.49
C ALA A 384 -7.98 6.78 -1.35
N ARG A 385 -8.23 5.49 -1.22
CA ARG A 385 -7.20 4.44 -1.18
C ARG A 385 -7.52 3.36 -2.20
N VAL A 386 -6.51 2.55 -2.52
CA VAL A 386 -6.66 1.44 -3.47
C VAL A 386 -7.79 0.54 -3.02
N ARG A 387 -8.75 0.29 -3.91
CA ARG A 387 -9.82 -0.66 -3.67
C ARG A 387 -9.25 -2.06 -3.54
N PHE A 388 -9.78 -2.81 -2.59
CA PHE A 388 -9.58 -4.26 -2.53
C PHE A 388 -10.88 -4.92 -2.08
N GLU A 389 -10.93 -6.23 -2.25
CA GLU A 389 -11.99 -7.06 -1.67
C GLU A 389 -11.36 -8.27 -1.00
N GLU A 390 -11.99 -8.75 0.08
CA GLU A 390 -11.55 -9.95 0.77
C GLU A 390 -11.76 -11.21 -0.10
N TYR A 391 -12.92 -11.26 -0.75
CA TYR A 391 -13.33 -12.27 -1.70
C TYR A 391 -13.89 -11.57 -2.93
N PRO A 392 -13.89 -12.21 -4.12
CA PRO A 392 -14.44 -11.58 -5.29
C PRO A 392 -15.95 -11.34 -5.12
N PRO A 393 -16.44 -10.09 -5.25
CA PRO A 393 -17.81 -9.73 -4.86
C PRO A 393 -18.92 -10.43 -5.65
N ASP A 394 -18.68 -10.76 -6.93
CA ASP A 394 -19.69 -11.38 -7.81
C ASP A 394 -19.06 -12.42 -8.77
N TYR A 395 -18.22 -13.31 -8.24
CA TYR A 395 -17.55 -14.31 -9.09
C TYR A 395 -18.55 -15.23 -9.81
N LEU A 396 -19.55 -15.73 -9.07
CA LEU A 396 -20.54 -16.66 -9.59
C LEU A 396 -21.47 -15.99 -10.60
N GLY A 397 -21.96 -14.78 -10.31
CA GLY A 397 -22.80 -14.03 -11.25
C GLY A 397 -22.08 -13.76 -12.57
N VAL A 398 -20.79 -13.39 -12.53
CA VAL A 398 -19.97 -13.24 -13.73
C VAL A 398 -19.87 -14.53 -14.56
N ILE A 399 -19.80 -15.69 -13.92
CA ILE A 399 -19.74 -16.99 -14.62
C ILE A 399 -21.10 -17.38 -15.22
N THR A 400 -22.18 -17.16 -14.48
CA THR A 400 -23.54 -17.57 -14.87
C THR A 400 -24.24 -16.60 -15.81
N ASP A 401 -23.84 -15.33 -15.80
CA ASP A 401 -24.44 -14.30 -16.65
C ASP A 401 -24.23 -14.64 -18.14
N ASN A 402 -25.34 -14.61 -18.89
CA ASN A 402 -25.36 -14.80 -20.33
C ASN A 402 -24.86 -13.54 -21.06
N TRP A 403 -23.62 -13.14 -20.78
CA TRP A 403 -22.93 -12.09 -21.52
C TRP A 403 -22.81 -12.50 -23.00
N PRO A 404 -23.14 -11.61 -23.96
CA PRO A 404 -23.09 -11.93 -25.38
C PRO A 404 -21.69 -12.27 -25.90
N ASN A 405 -20.65 -11.87 -25.17
CA ASN A 405 -19.25 -11.95 -25.59
C ASN A 405 -18.39 -12.62 -24.50
N ALA A 406 -17.73 -13.74 -24.82
CA ALA A 406 -16.85 -14.42 -23.87
C ALA A 406 -15.62 -13.59 -23.47
N ALA A 407 -15.18 -12.64 -24.31
CA ALA A 407 -14.14 -11.66 -23.95
C ALA A 407 -14.50 -10.90 -22.69
N PHE A 408 -15.76 -10.45 -22.67
CA PHE A 408 -16.28 -9.60 -21.62
C PHE A 408 -16.42 -10.40 -20.35
N ARG A 409 -16.93 -11.64 -20.45
CA ARG A 409 -16.96 -12.59 -19.33
C ARG A 409 -15.57 -12.87 -18.76
N GLY A 410 -14.60 -13.18 -19.62
CA GLY A 410 -13.20 -13.39 -19.22
C GLY A 410 -12.60 -12.16 -18.53
N SER A 411 -12.88 -10.96 -19.07
CA SER A 411 -12.40 -9.70 -18.51
C SER A 411 -13.00 -9.43 -17.13
N ARG A 412 -14.30 -9.66 -16.96
CA ARG A 412 -14.99 -9.51 -15.67
C ARG A 412 -14.51 -10.53 -14.66
N ARG A 413 -14.25 -11.78 -15.08
CA ARG A 413 -13.66 -12.80 -14.20
C ARG A 413 -12.29 -12.36 -13.69
N ALA A 414 -11.44 -11.85 -14.59
CA ALA A 414 -10.14 -11.31 -14.24
C ALA A 414 -10.25 -10.12 -13.27
N ASP A 415 -11.27 -9.24 -13.41
CA ASP A 415 -11.50 -8.15 -12.45
C ASP A 415 -11.79 -8.66 -11.04
N GLN A 416 -12.73 -9.60 -10.96
CA GLN A 416 -13.18 -10.19 -9.70
C GLN A 416 -11.99 -10.80 -8.95
N THR A 417 -11.14 -11.55 -9.66
CA THR A 417 -9.92 -12.10 -9.07
C THR A 417 -8.91 -11.02 -8.70
N MET A 418 -8.76 -9.98 -9.52
CA MET A 418 -7.74 -8.93 -9.34
C MET A 418 -7.91 -8.16 -8.02
N LEU A 419 -9.15 -7.88 -7.61
CA LEU A 419 -9.43 -7.18 -6.34
C LEU A 419 -8.92 -7.91 -5.09
N THR A 420 -8.69 -9.22 -5.20
CA THR A 420 -8.16 -10.04 -4.11
C THR A 420 -6.63 -10.21 -4.16
N GLN A 421 -5.99 -9.90 -5.30
CA GLN A 421 -4.56 -10.18 -5.51
C GLN A 421 -3.62 -9.25 -4.72
N SER A 422 -4.06 -8.03 -4.41
CA SER A 422 -3.20 -7.06 -3.71
C SER A 422 -3.20 -7.23 -2.18
N ARG A 423 -3.95 -8.21 -1.63
CA ARG A 423 -4.03 -8.43 -0.18
C ARG A 423 -2.67 -8.93 0.33
N PHE A 424 -2.05 -8.14 1.21
CA PHE A 424 -0.79 -8.52 1.83
C PHE A 424 -0.99 -8.94 3.28
N VAL A 425 -1.53 -8.05 4.12
CA VAL A 425 -1.83 -8.32 5.53
C VAL A 425 -3.29 -8.06 5.90
N PRO A 426 -4.13 -9.11 6.02
CA PRO A 426 -5.47 -8.93 6.55
C PRO A 426 -5.39 -8.54 8.03
N ARG A 427 -6.40 -7.81 8.50
CA ARG A 427 -6.51 -7.36 9.89
C ARG A 427 -5.30 -6.54 10.36
N CYS A 428 -4.71 -5.78 9.44
CA CYS A 428 -3.60 -4.88 9.73
C CYS A 428 -4.16 -3.58 10.32
N SER A 429 -4.18 -3.45 11.64
CA SER A 429 -4.74 -2.29 12.32
C SER A 429 -3.82 -1.07 12.35
N GLU A 430 -2.53 -1.25 12.02
CA GLU A 430 -1.54 -0.18 12.01
C GLU A 430 -0.37 -0.53 11.08
N PHE A 431 0.01 0.40 10.21
CA PHE A 431 1.16 0.28 9.31
C PHE A 431 2.00 1.54 9.45
N ILE A 432 3.24 1.35 9.89
CA ILE A 432 4.17 2.40 10.22
C ILE A 432 5.41 2.21 9.37
N VAL A 433 5.79 3.27 8.67
CA VAL A 433 7.05 3.34 7.93
C VAL A 433 7.88 4.43 8.57
N GLU A 434 9.11 4.09 8.93
CA GLU A 434 10.12 4.99 9.45
C GLU A 434 11.39 4.80 8.63
N TRP A 435 12.24 5.81 8.57
CA TRP A 435 13.46 5.74 7.75
C TRP A 435 14.63 6.41 8.45
N SER A 436 15.85 6.05 8.05
CA SER A 436 17.07 6.60 8.63
C SER A 436 18.17 6.74 7.58
N PHE A 437 18.97 7.79 7.71
CA PHE A 437 20.24 7.94 7.00
C PHE A 437 21.40 7.13 7.63
N GLY A 438 21.12 6.38 8.70
CA GLY A 438 22.12 5.62 9.46
C GLY A 438 22.87 6.46 10.51
N GLU A 439 22.41 7.68 10.75
CA GLU A 439 22.89 8.52 11.84
C GLU A 439 22.58 7.86 13.18
N THR A 440 23.48 8.02 14.16
CA THR A 440 23.25 7.55 15.52
C THR A 440 23.11 8.72 16.47
N GLU A 441 22.17 8.65 17.41
CA GLU A 441 22.03 9.61 18.50
C GLU A 441 22.55 8.99 19.80
N ASN A 442 23.35 9.76 20.53
CA ASN A 442 23.90 9.37 21.83
C ASN A 442 22.85 9.66 22.91
N LEU A 443 22.44 8.61 23.65
CA LEU A 443 21.44 8.71 24.72
C LEU A 443 22.06 8.99 26.10
N GLY A 444 23.37 9.23 26.15
CA GLY A 444 24.15 9.23 27.37
C GLY A 444 24.75 7.85 27.68
N ASN A 445 25.71 7.81 28.61
CA ASN A 445 26.39 6.59 29.07
C ASN A 445 27.05 5.76 27.96
N GLY A 446 27.40 6.37 26.82
CA GLY A 446 27.99 5.69 25.67
C GLY A 446 27.01 4.84 24.86
N VAL A 447 25.72 4.85 25.18
CA VAL A 447 24.70 4.14 24.42
C VAL A 447 24.29 4.97 23.21
N THR A 448 24.54 4.45 22.01
CA THR A 448 24.08 5.04 20.76
C THR A 448 22.91 4.25 20.20
N ARG A 449 21.93 4.95 19.60
CA ARG A 449 20.86 4.31 18.84
C ARG A 449 20.73 4.93 17.47
N VAL A 450 20.29 4.15 16.48
CA VAL A 450 19.95 4.69 15.16
C VAL A 450 18.85 5.74 15.30
N LYS A 451 19.06 6.89 14.68
CA LYS A 451 18.08 7.96 14.63
C LYS A 451 17.07 7.67 13.52
N TRP A 452 15.80 7.55 13.91
CA TRP A 452 14.69 7.28 12.99
C TRP A 452 13.86 8.54 12.75
N TYR A 453 13.45 8.74 11.50
CA TYR A 453 12.57 9.81 11.06
C TYR A 453 11.21 9.25 10.64
N GLY A 454 10.19 10.09 10.67
CA GLY A 454 8.81 9.65 10.55
C GLY A 454 8.29 8.95 11.81
N THR A 455 9.07 8.89 12.91
CA THR A 455 8.59 8.40 14.21
C THR A 455 7.46 9.31 14.70
N SER A 456 6.50 8.77 15.42
CA SER A 456 5.39 9.55 15.98
C SER A 456 5.53 9.70 17.49
N GLU A 457 5.33 10.92 17.99
CA GLU A 457 5.10 11.18 19.41
C GLU A 457 3.64 11.61 19.62
N VAL A 458 3.04 11.20 20.73
CA VAL A 458 1.70 11.67 21.11
C VAL A 458 1.87 12.98 21.89
N GLN A 459 1.55 14.10 21.25
CA GLN A 459 1.57 15.43 21.84
C GLN A 459 0.13 15.94 21.95
N GLY A 460 -0.37 16.11 23.17
CA GLY A 460 -1.75 16.56 23.41
C GLY A 460 -2.81 15.62 22.82
N GLY A 461 -2.57 14.31 22.83
CA GLY A 461 -3.46 13.32 22.22
C GLY A 461 -3.39 13.22 20.70
N ARG A 462 -2.52 14.03 20.05
CA ARG A 462 -2.30 14.00 18.61
C ARG A 462 -0.94 13.41 18.27
N ILE A 463 -0.88 12.65 17.18
CA ILE A 463 0.36 12.16 16.60
C ILE A 463 1.09 13.33 15.91
N ALA A 464 2.30 13.63 16.37
CA ALA A 464 3.26 14.51 15.73
C ALA A 464 4.40 13.68 15.13
N PHE A 465 4.74 13.90 13.85
CA PHE A 465 5.80 13.17 13.18
C PHE A 465 7.16 13.86 13.35
N ARG A 466 8.17 13.11 13.78
CA ARG A 466 9.56 13.57 13.83
C ARG A 466 10.09 13.73 12.41
N ARG A 467 10.50 14.94 12.07
CA ARG A 467 11.08 15.28 10.77
C ARG A 467 12.61 15.15 10.84
N TYR A 468 13.22 14.90 9.69
CA TYR A 468 14.59 15.32 9.45
C TYR A 468 14.64 16.86 9.38
N ASP A 469 15.11 17.48 10.46
CA ASP A 469 15.24 18.92 10.66
C ASP A 469 16.71 19.34 10.91
N GLN A 470 17.59 18.37 11.12
CA GLN A 470 18.98 18.59 11.45
C GLN A 470 19.81 18.62 10.17
N ARG A 471 20.36 19.79 9.82
CA ARG A 471 21.37 19.97 8.76
C ARG A 471 22.73 19.39 9.16
N LEU A 472 22.75 18.12 9.51
CA LEU A 472 23.94 17.42 9.98
C LEU A 472 24.34 16.26 9.08
N TYR A 473 23.40 15.70 8.32
CA TYR A 473 23.71 14.55 7.48
C TYR A 473 24.52 14.97 6.24
N ARG A 474 25.69 14.34 6.09
CA ARG A 474 26.63 14.52 4.98
C ARG A 474 26.77 13.21 4.21
N PRO A 475 25.96 12.96 3.16
CA PRO A 475 25.91 11.68 2.45
C PRO A 475 27.24 11.29 1.79
N PHE A 476 28.12 12.27 1.55
CA PHE A 476 29.39 12.09 0.85
C PHE A 476 30.61 12.31 1.76
N GLU A 477 30.40 12.31 3.08
CA GLU A 477 31.50 12.41 4.06
C GLU A 477 32.53 11.29 3.82
N GLY A 478 33.82 11.65 3.86
CA GLY A 478 34.93 10.74 3.60
C GLY A 478 35.40 10.64 2.14
N ARG A 479 34.72 11.28 1.18
CA ARG A 479 35.13 11.26 -0.24
C ARG A 479 36.09 12.40 -0.66
N GLY A 480 36.45 13.30 0.25
CA GLY A 480 37.30 14.47 -0.04
C GLY A 480 36.59 15.54 -0.89
N GLY A 481 37.20 16.72 -0.99
CA GLY A 481 36.74 17.81 -1.86
C GLY A 481 35.43 18.51 -1.45
N PHE A 482 34.90 19.34 -2.35
CA PHE A 482 33.68 20.13 -2.13
C PHE A 482 32.43 19.29 -1.82
N ALA A 483 32.29 18.12 -2.45
CA ALA A 483 31.14 17.22 -2.26
C ALA A 483 31.01 16.72 -0.79
N ALA A 484 32.12 16.53 -0.09
CA ALA A 484 32.13 16.09 1.31
C ALA A 484 31.54 17.14 2.28
N SER A 485 31.44 18.40 1.85
CA SER A 485 30.82 19.48 2.60
C SER A 485 29.31 19.61 2.38
N HIS A 486 28.75 18.90 1.38
CA HIS A 486 27.32 18.94 1.09
C HIS A 486 26.52 18.38 2.25
N VAL A 487 25.63 19.21 2.77
CA VAL A 487 24.71 18.86 3.85
C VAL A 487 23.32 18.75 3.24
N VAL A 488 22.62 17.66 3.54
CA VAL A 488 21.26 17.47 3.02
C VAL A 488 20.33 18.50 3.66
N ASP A 489 19.70 19.34 2.82
CA ASP A 489 18.68 20.27 3.28
C ASP A 489 17.41 19.50 3.67
N PRO A 490 16.79 19.76 4.84
CA PRO A 490 15.46 19.24 5.18
C PRO A 490 14.40 19.41 4.08
N ASP A 491 14.45 20.52 3.35
CA ASP A 491 13.54 20.81 2.25
C ASP A 491 13.73 19.83 1.08
N LEU A 492 14.91 19.21 0.95
CA LEU A 492 15.15 18.17 -0.05
C LEU A 492 14.24 16.97 0.23
N VAL A 493 14.14 16.56 1.49
CA VAL A 493 13.39 15.37 1.88
C VAL A 493 11.89 15.66 2.02
N TYR A 494 11.54 16.81 2.58
CA TYR A 494 10.16 17.22 2.77
C TYR A 494 9.93 18.53 2.06
N SER A 495 8.76 18.72 1.44
CA SER A 495 8.41 20.02 0.87
C SER A 495 8.57 21.15 1.89
N SER A 496 8.87 22.36 1.44
CA SER A 496 9.07 23.52 2.34
C SER A 496 7.85 23.87 3.21
N ALA A 497 6.67 23.33 2.88
CA ALA A 497 5.51 23.37 3.74
C ALA A 497 5.83 22.65 5.07
N ILE A 498 5.82 23.40 6.18
CA ILE A 498 5.87 22.82 7.52
C ILE A 498 4.47 22.25 7.80
N PRO A 499 4.30 20.91 7.85
CA PRO A 499 3.01 20.35 8.20
C PRO A 499 2.64 20.74 9.63
N GLN A 500 1.38 21.10 9.84
CA GLN A 500 0.86 21.30 11.19
C GLN A 500 0.75 19.95 11.92
N VAL A 501 0.60 19.97 13.25
CA VAL A 501 0.42 18.74 14.03
C VAL A 501 -0.81 17.97 13.52
N GLY A 502 -0.57 16.76 13.04
CA GLY A 502 -1.58 15.86 12.46
C GLY A 502 -1.84 16.01 10.97
N ASP A 503 -1.20 16.96 10.29
CA ASP A 503 -1.10 16.90 8.83
C ASP A 503 -0.22 15.69 8.44
N PRO A 504 -0.48 15.05 7.29
CA PRO A 504 0.42 14.02 6.80
C PRO A 504 1.81 14.61 6.55
N LEU A 505 2.85 13.81 6.69
CA LEU A 505 4.23 14.18 6.38
C LEU A 505 4.72 13.26 5.26
N THR A 506 5.12 13.82 4.11
CA THR A 506 5.59 13.00 2.98
C THR A 506 7.07 13.24 2.72
N ALA A 507 7.88 12.20 2.88
CA ALA A 507 9.29 12.18 2.51
C ALA A 507 9.44 11.72 1.06
N CYS A 508 10.21 12.46 0.27
CA CYS A 508 10.48 12.19 -1.14
C CYS A 508 11.98 12.01 -1.37
N PHE A 509 12.34 11.01 -2.17
CA PHE A 509 13.72 10.71 -2.52
C PHE A 509 13.85 10.47 -4.02
N GLY A 510 14.44 11.43 -4.74
CA GLY A 510 14.54 11.46 -6.21
C GLY A 510 15.91 11.02 -6.74
N TRP A 511 16.33 11.60 -7.87
CA TRP A 511 17.57 11.24 -8.57
C TRP A 511 18.72 12.21 -8.30
N ILE A 512 18.54 13.49 -8.63
CA ILE A 512 19.54 14.56 -8.50
C ILE A 512 19.04 15.57 -7.49
N ASP A 513 19.90 16.02 -6.56
CA ASP A 513 19.58 17.02 -5.56
C ASP A 513 19.46 18.43 -6.19
N PRO A 514 18.24 19.01 -6.30
CA PRO A 514 18.05 20.34 -6.85
C PRO A 514 18.49 21.47 -5.90
N THR A 515 18.80 21.15 -4.63
CA THR A 515 19.27 22.11 -3.63
C THR A 515 20.80 22.27 -3.64
N TYR A 516 21.51 21.33 -4.29
CA TYR A 516 22.96 21.41 -4.44
C TYR A 516 23.34 22.61 -5.32
N ARG A 517 24.23 23.44 -4.78
CA ARG A 517 24.80 24.57 -5.50
C ARG A 517 26.17 24.13 -6.02
N PRO A 518 26.32 23.94 -7.34
CA PRO A 518 27.62 23.61 -7.87
C PRO A 518 28.62 24.73 -7.57
N PRO A 519 29.91 24.40 -7.51
CA PRO A 519 30.97 25.38 -7.34
C PRO A 519 30.90 26.45 -8.44
N THR A 520 31.16 27.70 -8.06
CA THR A 520 31.36 28.78 -9.04
C THR A 520 32.57 28.47 -9.94
N ALA A 521 32.71 29.13 -11.09
CA ALA A 521 33.87 28.93 -11.97
C ALA A 521 35.22 29.10 -11.24
N GLN A 522 35.30 30.03 -10.28
CA GLN A 522 36.48 30.22 -9.44
C GLN A 522 36.70 29.04 -8.47
N GLN A 523 35.62 28.52 -7.88
CA GLN A 523 35.69 27.34 -7.01
C GLN A 523 36.01 26.07 -7.80
N GLN A 524 35.47 25.91 -9.02
CA GLN A 524 35.83 24.81 -9.93
C GLN A 524 37.30 24.89 -10.35
N GLN A 525 37.85 26.10 -10.50
CA GLN A 525 39.28 26.26 -10.76
C GLN A 525 40.13 25.86 -9.54
N ALA A 526 39.63 26.09 -8.33
CA ALA A 526 40.29 25.68 -7.08
C ALA A 526 40.13 24.17 -6.78
N ASP A 527 39.00 23.58 -7.15
CA ASP A 527 38.71 22.14 -7.05
C ASP A 527 38.12 21.63 -8.38
N PRO A 528 38.97 21.27 -9.36
CA PRO A 528 38.53 20.80 -10.67
C PRO A 528 37.68 19.52 -10.63
N ASN A 529 37.70 18.79 -9.50
CA ASN A 529 36.96 17.56 -9.30
C ASN A 529 35.61 17.79 -8.60
N ALA A 530 35.27 19.03 -8.25
CA ALA A 530 33.99 19.32 -7.64
C ALA A 530 32.84 19.02 -8.63
N PRO A 531 31.84 18.23 -8.20
CA PRO A 531 30.80 17.76 -9.10
C PRO A 531 29.81 18.88 -9.43
N GLN A 532 29.26 18.85 -10.65
CA GLN A 532 28.26 19.82 -11.14
C GLN A 532 26.85 19.51 -10.64
N SER A 533 26.62 18.28 -10.20
CA SER A 533 25.39 17.83 -9.58
C SER A 533 25.73 16.75 -8.56
N VAL A 534 24.87 16.54 -7.58
CA VAL A 534 25.03 15.42 -6.64
C VAL A 534 23.76 14.59 -6.62
N PRO A 535 23.87 13.27 -6.39
CA PRO A 535 22.71 12.42 -6.20
C PRO A 535 21.86 12.88 -5.03
N TRP A 536 20.54 12.76 -5.18
CA TRP A 536 19.60 12.94 -4.08
C TRP A 536 19.92 11.93 -2.97
N ALA A 537 20.09 12.41 -1.74
CA ALA A 537 20.38 11.54 -0.61
C ALA A 537 19.19 10.63 -0.30
N TRP A 538 19.37 9.31 -0.34
CA TRP A 538 18.32 8.37 0.07
C TRP A 538 18.55 7.90 1.50
N PRO A 539 17.50 7.42 2.18
CA PRO A 539 17.68 6.68 3.43
C PRO A 539 18.62 5.51 3.18
N LYS A 540 19.35 5.08 4.21
CA LYS A 540 20.12 3.82 4.21
C LYS A 540 19.28 2.64 4.70
N MET A 541 18.32 2.93 5.57
CA MET A 541 17.46 1.93 6.18
C MET A 541 16.02 2.43 6.24
N VAL A 542 15.09 1.49 6.09
CA VAL A 542 13.66 1.67 6.35
C VAL A 542 13.25 0.66 7.42
N ARG A 543 12.47 1.13 8.39
CA ARG A 543 11.87 0.30 9.43
C ARG A 543 10.37 0.26 9.22
N ILE A 544 9.85 -0.95 9.08
CA ILE A 544 8.43 -1.22 8.89
C ILE A 544 7.91 -1.83 10.18
N THR A 545 6.86 -1.26 10.75
CA THR A 545 6.12 -1.85 11.87
C THR A 545 4.68 -2.13 11.44
N ILE A 546 4.22 -3.36 11.67
CA ILE A 546 2.88 -3.84 11.29
C ILE A 546 2.19 -4.31 12.58
N ALA A 547 1.01 -3.78 12.89
CA ALA A 547 0.15 -4.33 13.93
C ALA A 547 -0.96 -5.19 13.31
N ILE A 548 -1.10 -6.42 13.78
CA ILE A 548 -2.07 -7.40 13.29
C ILE A 548 -3.03 -7.74 14.42
N VAL A 549 -4.32 -7.71 14.13
CA VAL A 549 -5.37 -8.10 15.09
C VAL A 549 -5.64 -9.60 15.00
N ASP A 550 -5.61 -10.29 16.13
CA ASP A 550 -5.90 -11.74 16.19
C ASP A 550 -7.31 -12.07 15.70
N ASP A 551 -7.47 -13.19 14.99
CA ASP A 551 -8.75 -13.51 14.34
C ASP A 551 -9.89 -13.76 15.33
N LYS A 552 -9.56 -14.47 16.41
CA LYS A 552 -10.48 -15.04 17.39
C LYS A 552 -10.76 -14.08 18.52
N ASP A 553 -9.76 -13.26 18.86
CA ASP A 553 -9.83 -12.23 19.88
C ASP A 553 -9.36 -10.89 19.33
N PRO A 554 -10.27 -10.05 18.79
CA PRO A 554 -9.90 -8.78 18.20
C PRO A 554 -9.39 -7.74 19.20
N SER A 555 -9.43 -8.03 20.51
CA SER A 555 -8.84 -7.15 21.53
C SER A 555 -7.31 -7.27 21.58
N ILE A 556 -6.73 -8.32 20.97
CA ILE A 556 -5.29 -8.56 21.03
C ILE A 556 -4.64 -8.16 19.70
N GLU A 557 -3.74 -7.16 19.77
CA GLU A 557 -2.90 -6.71 18.66
C GLU A 557 -1.46 -7.23 18.83
N GLU A 558 -0.90 -7.80 17.78
CA GLU A 558 0.50 -8.27 17.72
C GLU A 558 1.31 -7.35 16.82
N ARG A 559 2.52 -6.97 17.22
CA ARG A 559 3.39 -6.05 16.46
C ARG A 559 4.61 -6.75 15.92
N LEU A 560 4.79 -6.67 14.61
CA LEU A 560 5.97 -7.13 13.88
C LEU A 560 6.78 -5.93 13.45
N GLN A 561 8.11 -6.01 13.54
CA GLN A 561 9.02 -4.95 13.14
C GLN A 561 10.16 -5.51 12.29
N PHE A 562 10.40 -4.87 11.15
CA PHE A 562 11.43 -5.24 10.20
C PHE A 562 12.33 -4.04 9.91
N VAL A 563 13.64 -4.26 9.82
CA VAL A 563 14.60 -3.27 9.35
C VAL A 563 15.19 -3.76 8.03
N LEU A 564 15.04 -2.92 7.00
CA LEU A 564 15.35 -3.23 5.62
C LEU A 564 16.38 -2.20 5.13
N GLU A 565 17.41 -2.67 4.44
CA GLU A 565 18.36 -1.81 3.77
C GLU A 565 17.79 -1.32 2.45
N THR A 566 18.20 -0.13 2.04
CA THR A 566 17.91 0.45 0.73
C THR A 566 19.20 0.51 -0.08
N PRO A 567 19.14 0.83 -1.40
CA PRO A 567 20.33 0.86 -2.25
C PRO A 567 21.47 1.82 -1.83
N GLY A 568 21.27 2.70 -0.83
CA GLY A 568 22.28 3.63 -0.33
C GLY A 568 22.71 4.71 -1.35
N THR A 569 23.22 5.86 -0.89
CA THR A 569 23.55 6.99 -1.80
C THR A 569 24.72 6.63 -2.73
N PRO A 570 24.61 6.85 -4.07
CA PRO A 570 25.69 6.55 -4.99
C PRO A 570 26.85 7.53 -4.80
N ALA A 571 27.95 7.26 -5.47
CA ALA A 571 28.99 8.25 -5.63
C ALA A 571 28.46 9.52 -6.31
N PRO A 572 28.88 10.72 -5.85
CA PRO A 572 28.62 11.95 -6.57
C PRO A 572 29.38 12.02 -7.90
#